data_AF-A0A2A4EZ73-F1
#
_entry.id   AF-A0A2A4EZ73-F1
#
_cell.length_a   1.000
_cell.length_b   1.000
_cell.length_c   1.000
_cell.angle_alpha   90.00
_cell.angle_beta   90.00
_cell.angle_gamma   90.00
#
_symmetry.space_group_name_H-M   'P 1'
#
loop_
_entity.id
_entity.type
_entity.pdbx_description
1 polymer ?
#
loop_
_entity_poly.entity_id
_entity_poly.type
_entity_poly.pdbx_seq_one_letter_code
_entity_poly.pdbx_strand_id
1 'polypeptide(L)'
;MFDHVKFGVRDYAVSKAFYLKALEPIGVAVIGERHAPPEYGVEMSAPGESSLCLYQTTEKPAHLHLAFVAENRQQVDAFYRAALEAGGKDNGAPGLRPQYHANYYAAFVFDPDGHNVELVCHKPGA
;
A
#
# COMPACT_ATOMS: atom_id res chain seq x y z
N MET A 1 -10.41 -13.94 1.47
CA MET A 1 -9.01 -14.32 1.74
C MET A 1 -8.28 -14.26 0.42
N PHE A 2 -7.23 -13.44 0.34
CA PHE A 2 -6.29 -13.47 -0.79
C PHE A 2 -5.03 -14.21 -0.33
N ASP A 3 -4.37 -14.91 -1.24
CA ASP A 3 -3.04 -15.47 -1.00
C ASP A 3 -1.98 -14.40 -1.28
N HIS A 4 -2.00 -13.86 -2.49
CA HIS A 4 -1.20 -12.73 -2.92
C HIS A 4 -1.96 -11.87 -3.93
N VAL A 5 -1.50 -10.63 -4.10
CA VAL A 5 -1.93 -9.71 -5.17
C VAL A 5 -0.70 -9.34 -5.98
N LYS A 6 -0.73 -9.55 -7.30
CA LYS A 6 0.36 -9.22 -8.21
C LYS A 6 -0.08 -8.27 -9.31
N PHE A 7 0.63 -7.18 -9.52
CA PHE A 7 0.36 -6.23 -10.60
C PHE A 7 1.62 -5.55 -11.14
N GLY A 8 1.50 -5.01 -12.34
CA GLY A 8 2.59 -4.35 -13.03
C GLY A 8 2.70 -2.86 -12.69
N VAL A 9 3.93 -2.36 -12.58
CA VAL A 9 4.26 -0.95 -12.30
C VAL A 9 5.17 -0.39 -13.39
N ARG A 10 5.13 0.93 -13.63
CA ARG A 10 5.93 1.56 -14.70
C ARG A 10 7.41 1.65 -14.35
N ASP A 11 7.72 1.99 -13.10
CA ASP A 11 9.08 2.05 -12.57
C ASP A 11 9.17 1.21 -11.30
N TYR A 12 9.89 0.09 -11.42
CA TYR A 12 10.05 -0.86 -10.34
C TYR A 12 10.69 -0.25 -9.09
N ALA A 13 11.75 0.54 -9.26
CA ALA A 13 12.54 1.04 -8.15
C ALA A 13 11.73 2.09 -7.37
N VAL A 14 11.02 2.96 -8.09
CA VAL A 14 10.15 3.98 -7.51
C VAL A 14 8.98 3.34 -6.77
N SER A 15 8.25 2.41 -7.39
CA SER A 15 7.07 1.79 -6.76
C SER A 15 7.46 0.89 -5.59
N LYS A 16 8.57 0.13 -5.69
CA LYS A 16 9.10 -0.63 -4.53
C LYS A 16 9.41 0.29 -3.36
N ALA A 17 10.15 1.39 -3.59
CA ALA A 17 10.51 2.32 -2.53
C ALA A 17 9.27 2.96 -1.88
N PHE A 18 8.27 3.32 -2.70
CA PHE A 18 7.00 3.83 -2.22
C PHE A 18 6.29 2.83 -1.30
N TYR A 19 6.03 1.60 -1.77
CA TYR A 19 5.25 0.63 -1.00
C TYR A 19 5.97 0.19 0.29
N LEU A 20 7.29 0.01 0.24
CA LEU A 20 8.06 -0.29 1.46
C LEU A 20 7.99 0.83 2.47
N LYS A 21 8.10 2.09 2.04
CA LYS A 21 8.03 3.22 2.96
C LYS A 21 6.62 3.44 3.51
N ALA A 22 5.62 3.40 2.64
CA ALA A 22 4.22 3.60 3.00
C ALA A 22 3.72 2.52 3.98
N LEU A 23 4.08 1.26 3.74
CA LEU A 23 3.59 0.11 4.52
C LEU A 23 4.53 -0.33 5.65
N GLU A 24 5.68 0.33 5.83
CA GLU A 24 6.56 0.18 7.00
C GLU A 24 5.79 0.19 8.35
N PRO A 25 4.77 1.06 8.58
CA PRO A 25 4.05 1.12 9.87
C PRO A 25 3.24 -0.13 10.22
N ILE A 26 2.92 -0.97 9.23
CA ILE A 26 2.25 -2.25 9.42
C ILE A 26 3.20 -3.44 9.28
N GLY A 27 4.52 -3.19 9.26
CA GLY A 27 5.54 -4.23 9.28
C GLY A 27 5.77 -4.93 7.94
N VAL A 28 5.31 -4.34 6.82
CA VAL A 28 5.58 -4.90 5.49
C VAL A 28 7.05 -4.75 5.15
N ALA A 29 7.67 -5.85 4.73
CA ALA A 29 9.06 -5.90 4.30
C ALA A 29 9.21 -6.76 3.03
N VAL A 30 10.37 -6.68 2.38
CA VAL A 30 10.72 -7.57 1.26
C VAL A 30 10.90 -8.99 1.79
N ILE A 31 10.21 -9.95 1.19
CA ILE A 31 10.36 -11.39 1.47
C ILE A 31 10.90 -12.18 0.28
N GLY A 32 10.84 -11.62 -0.92
CA GLY A 32 11.43 -12.18 -2.13
C GLY A 32 11.71 -11.09 -3.16
N GLU A 33 12.82 -11.19 -3.88
CA GLU A 33 13.17 -10.19 -4.89
C GLU A 33 13.98 -10.83 -6.03
N ARG A 34 13.68 -10.41 -7.26
CA ARG A 34 14.37 -10.86 -8.46
C ARG A 34 14.86 -9.66 -9.27
N HIS A 35 16.18 -9.61 -9.46
CA HIS A 35 16.88 -8.54 -10.17
C HIS A 35 17.44 -9.00 -11.52
N ALA A 36 16.69 -9.81 -12.28
CA ALA A 36 17.21 -10.39 -13.53
C ALA A 36 16.21 -10.23 -14.69
N PRO A 37 16.67 -9.81 -15.88
CA PRO A 37 15.84 -9.75 -17.08
C PRO A 37 15.14 -11.09 -17.39
N PRO A 38 13.93 -11.06 -17.98
CA PRO A 38 13.18 -9.86 -18.37
C PRO A 38 12.35 -9.26 -17.23
N GLU A 39 12.41 -9.81 -16.02
CA GLU A 39 11.44 -9.55 -14.95
C GLU A 39 12.13 -9.01 -13.68
N TYR A 40 12.09 -7.69 -13.49
CA TYR A 40 12.29 -7.11 -12.17
C TYR A 40 11.01 -7.29 -11.36
N GLY A 41 11.11 -7.89 -10.18
CA GLY A 41 9.96 -8.07 -9.32
C GLY A 41 10.32 -8.20 -7.86
N VAL A 42 9.39 -7.77 -7.02
CA VAL A 42 9.51 -7.84 -5.55
C VAL A 42 8.23 -8.43 -5.00
N GLU A 43 8.39 -9.27 -3.99
CA GLU A 43 7.34 -9.77 -3.13
C GLU A 43 7.54 -9.17 -1.74
N MET A 44 6.50 -8.53 -1.22
CA MET A 44 6.50 -7.87 0.07
C MET A 44 5.34 -8.39 0.91
N SER A 45 5.57 -8.60 2.20
CA SER A 45 4.52 -8.99 3.13
C SER A 45 4.84 -8.59 4.56
N ALA A 46 3.81 -8.47 5.39
CA ALA A 46 3.94 -8.48 6.84
C ALA A 46 3.85 -9.94 7.35
N PRO A 47 4.45 -10.28 8.49
CA PRO A 47 4.44 -11.65 8.99
C PRO A 47 3.02 -12.22 9.14
N GLY A 48 2.71 -13.28 8.37
CA GLY A 48 1.41 -13.96 8.41
C GLY A 48 0.31 -13.34 7.52
N GLU A 49 0.63 -12.31 6.75
CA GLU A 49 -0.31 -11.62 5.86
C GLU A 49 -0.12 -11.99 4.38
N SER A 50 -1.11 -11.63 3.54
CA SER A 50 -1.05 -11.82 2.09
C SER A 50 0.08 -11.02 1.44
N SER A 51 0.73 -11.60 0.43
CA SER A 51 1.82 -10.91 -0.28
C SER A 51 1.32 -9.85 -1.27
N LEU A 52 2.05 -8.73 -1.34
CA LEU A 52 1.97 -7.73 -2.40
C LEU A 52 3.16 -7.91 -3.34
N CYS A 53 2.88 -8.22 -4.60
CA CYS A 53 3.89 -8.49 -5.61
C CYS A 53 3.86 -7.43 -6.72
N LEU A 54 5.01 -6.81 -6.99
CA LEU A 54 5.16 -5.83 -8.08
C LEU A 54 6.08 -6.42 -9.15
N TYR A 55 5.84 -6.09 -10.41
CA TYR A 55 6.78 -6.33 -11.50
C TYR A 55 6.84 -5.15 -12.46
N GLN A 56 7.99 -4.89 -13.07
CA GLN A 56 8.08 -3.81 -14.07
C GLN A 56 7.39 -4.21 -15.37
N THR A 57 6.58 -3.31 -15.93
CA THR A 57 5.94 -3.52 -17.23
C THR A 57 5.86 -2.20 -18.02
N THR A 58 5.79 -2.31 -19.35
CA THR A 58 5.47 -1.20 -20.25
C THR A 58 3.97 -1.08 -20.54
N GLU A 59 3.18 -2.08 -20.14
CA GLU A 59 1.73 -2.02 -20.21
C GLU A 59 1.21 -0.93 -19.28
N LYS A 60 0.23 -0.15 -19.75
CA LYS A 60 -0.42 0.85 -18.90
C LYS A 60 -1.26 0.10 -17.85
N PRO A 61 -0.94 0.20 -16.55
CA PRO A 61 -1.71 -0.51 -15.53
C PRO A 61 -3.13 0.08 -15.45
N ALA A 62 -4.11 -0.80 -15.24
CA ALA A 62 -5.46 -0.37 -14.92
C ALA A 62 -5.46 0.31 -13.54
N HIS A 63 -6.32 1.30 -13.32
CA HIS A 63 -6.45 1.90 -12.00
C HIS A 63 -6.91 0.84 -10.99
N LEU A 64 -6.24 0.77 -9.85
CA LEU A 64 -6.51 -0.18 -8.77
C LEU A 64 -6.81 0.61 -7.51
N HIS A 65 -7.64 0.02 -6.65
CA HIS A 65 -7.81 0.45 -5.28
C HIS A 65 -7.41 -0.70 -4.36
N LEU A 66 -6.43 -0.46 -3.50
CA LEU A 66 -5.86 -1.45 -2.59
C LEU A 66 -5.98 -0.92 -1.16
N ALA A 67 -6.78 -1.61 -0.34
CA ALA A 67 -6.98 -1.27 1.07
C ALA A 67 -6.29 -2.30 1.96
N PHE A 68 -5.41 -1.82 2.84
CA PHE A 68 -4.70 -2.61 3.84
C PHE A 68 -5.36 -2.41 5.21
N VAL A 69 -5.26 -3.40 6.09
CA VAL A 69 -5.84 -3.34 7.43
C VAL A 69 -4.77 -2.85 8.43
N ALA A 70 -5.14 -1.86 9.23
CA ALA A 70 -4.38 -1.39 10.38
C ALA A 70 -4.96 -1.94 11.69
N GLU A 71 -4.08 -2.25 12.63
CA GLU A 71 -4.45 -2.69 13.96
C GLU A 71 -5.01 -1.57 14.83
N ASN A 72 -4.64 -0.32 14.54
CA ASN A 72 -5.02 0.89 15.27
C ASN A 72 -5.00 2.14 14.37
N ARG A 73 -5.56 3.26 14.86
CA ARG A 73 -5.65 4.51 14.10
C ARG A 73 -4.29 5.19 13.90
N GLN A 74 -3.35 4.99 14.83
CA GLN A 74 -2.00 5.56 14.76
C GLN A 74 -1.21 4.99 13.57
N GLN A 75 -1.42 3.72 13.21
CA GLN A 75 -0.86 3.14 12.00
C GLN A 75 -1.40 3.80 10.73
N VAL A 76 -2.69 4.15 10.70
CA VAL A 76 -3.29 4.92 9.58
C VAL A 76 -2.62 6.29 9.44
N ASP A 77 -2.43 6.99 10.56
CA ASP A 77 -1.76 8.30 10.57
C ASP A 77 -0.28 8.19 10.16
N ALA A 78 0.41 7.11 10.57
CA ALA A 78 1.80 6.84 10.21
C ALA A 78 1.96 6.48 8.73
N PHE A 79 1.08 5.62 8.20
CA PHE A 79 1.03 5.27 6.78
C PHE A 79 0.85 6.51 5.92
N TYR A 80 -0.11 7.37 6.26
CA TYR A 80 -0.39 8.54 5.45
C TYR A 80 0.83 9.47 5.37
N ARG A 81 1.48 9.74 6.51
CA ARG A 81 2.70 10.56 6.53
C ARG A 81 3.83 9.91 5.72
N ALA A 82 4.10 8.62 5.94
CA ALA A 82 5.17 7.90 5.25
C ALA A 82 4.93 7.81 3.74
N ALA A 83 3.68 7.61 3.31
CA ALA A 83 3.30 7.54 1.91
C ALA A 83 3.48 8.90 1.20
N LEU A 84 3.13 10.01 1.86
CA LEU A 84 3.40 11.35 1.33
C LEU A 84 4.91 11.66 1.27
N GLU A 85 5.66 11.30 2.32
CA GLU A 85 7.14 11.42 2.34
C GLU A 85 7.80 10.60 1.23
N ALA A 86 7.21 9.47 0.86
CA ALA A 86 7.66 8.61 -0.25
C ALA A 86 7.26 9.12 -1.65
N GLY A 87 6.67 10.31 -1.75
CA GLY A 87 6.26 10.93 -3.01
C GLY A 87 4.84 10.57 -3.47
N GLY A 88 4.05 9.91 -2.63
CA GLY A 88 2.63 9.71 -2.86
C GLY A 88 1.86 11.03 -2.87
N LYS A 89 0.72 11.05 -3.56
CA LYS A 89 -0.15 12.22 -3.64
C LYS A 89 -1.38 12.02 -2.76
N ASP A 90 -1.71 13.02 -1.96
CA ASP A 90 -2.94 13.01 -1.14
C ASP A 90 -4.19 12.68 -1.96
N ASN A 91 -5.01 11.78 -1.42
CA ASN A 91 -6.34 11.44 -1.90
C ASN A 91 -7.39 11.38 -0.76
N GLY A 92 -7.02 11.82 0.45
CA GLY A 92 -7.88 11.81 1.62
C GLY A 92 -7.08 11.60 2.91
N ALA A 93 -6.84 12.69 3.64
CA ALA A 93 -6.19 12.68 4.95
C ALA A 93 -6.84 11.71 5.97
N PRO A 94 -6.09 11.24 6.98
CA PRO A 94 -6.60 10.35 8.02
C PRO A 94 -7.86 10.90 8.68
N GLY A 95 -8.89 10.06 8.81
CA GLY A 95 -10.11 10.44 9.50
C GLY A 95 -11.18 9.37 9.45
N LEU A 96 -12.28 9.63 10.17
CA LEU A 96 -13.47 8.79 10.10
C LEU A 96 -14.13 8.90 8.71
N ARG A 97 -14.68 7.77 8.26
CA ARG A 97 -15.51 7.61 7.07
C ARG A 97 -16.88 7.07 7.49
N PRO A 98 -17.72 7.89 8.16
CA PRO A 98 -18.98 7.43 8.74
C PRO A 98 -19.98 6.91 7.70
N GLN A 99 -19.79 7.26 6.42
CA GLN A 99 -20.56 6.71 5.31
C GLN A 99 -20.33 5.20 5.07
N TYR A 100 -19.22 4.63 5.56
CA TYR A 100 -18.97 3.19 5.50
C TYR A 100 -19.46 2.50 6.77
N HIS A 101 -18.95 2.91 7.94
CA HIS A 101 -19.49 2.58 9.25
C HIS A 101 -18.85 3.46 10.35
N ALA A 102 -19.43 3.47 11.55
CA ALA A 102 -19.05 4.37 12.64
C ALA A 102 -17.56 4.34 13.05
N ASN A 103 -16.91 3.18 12.92
CA ASN A 103 -15.49 3.01 13.29
C ASN A 103 -14.50 3.02 12.13
N TYR A 104 -14.94 3.29 10.89
CA TYR A 104 -14.07 3.20 9.71
C TYR A 104 -13.12 4.40 9.70
N TYR A 105 -11.89 4.23 10.18
CA TYR A 105 -10.88 5.27 10.20
C TYR A 105 -9.82 4.95 9.14
N ALA A 106 -9.67 5.81 8.15
CA ALA A 106 -8.83 5.51 6.99
C ALA A 106 -8.10 6.75 6.46
N ALA A 107 -7.06 6.49 5.67
CA ALA A 107 -6.33 7.47 4.89
C ALA A 107 -6.07 6.92 3.48
N PHE A 108 -5.98 7.82 2.50
CA PHE A 108 -5.91 7.49 1.08
C PHE A 108 -4.79 8.28 0.42
N VAL A 109 -3.94 7.59 -0.33
CA VAL A 109 -2.83 8.19 -1.07
C VAL A 109 -2.76 7.54 -2.45
N PHE A 110 -2.59 8.34 -3.50
CA PHE A 110 -2.24 7.82 -4.81
C PHE A 110 -0.75 7.44 -4.84
N ASP A 111 -0.48 6.23 -5.29
CA ASP A 111 0.87 5.75 -5.53
C ASP A 111 1.49 6.39 -6.81
N PRO A 112 2.76 6.08 -7.14
CA PRO A 112 3.43 6.63 -8.32
C PRO A 112 2.74 6.32 -9.66
N ASP A 113 2.00 5.21 -9.74
CA ASP A 113 1.26 4.78 -10.92
C ASP A 113 -0.21 5.28 -10.94
N GLY A 114 -0.63 5.94 -9.85
CA GLY A 114 -1.97 6.50 -9.68
C GLY A 114 -2.99 5.52 -9.13
N HIS A 115 -2.58 4.38 -8.57
CA HIS A 115 -3.44 3.48 -7.80
C HIS A 115 -3.85 4.14 -6.48
N ASN A 116 -5.11 3.97 -6.06
CA ASN A 116 -5.61 4.47 -4.79
C ASN A 116 -5.25 3.50 -3.65
N VAL A 117 -4.22 3.83 -2.88
CA VAL A 117 -3.76 3.03 -1.75
C VAL A 117 -4.39 3.55 -0.46
N GLU A 118 -5.01 2.65 0.28
CA GLU A 118 -5.70 2.93 1.52
C GLU A 118 -5.10 2.12 2.67
N LEU A 119 -5.00 2.74 3.83
CA LEU A 119 -4.88 2.01 5.09
C LEU A 119 -6.08 2.32 5.97
N VAL A 120 -6.77 1.27 6.45
CA VAL A 120 -8.00 1.37 7.22
C VAL A 120 -7.91 0.64 8.55
N CYS A 121 -8.38 1.29 9.61
CA CYS A 121 -8.66 0.67 10.90
C CYS A 121 -10.18 0.59 11.12
N HIS A 122 -10.68 -0.61 11.42
CA HIS A 122 -12.10 -0.84 11.72
C HIS A 122 -12.43 -0.80 13.22
N LYS A 123 -11.41 -0.67 14.08
CA LYS A 123 -11.59 -0.66 15.53
C LYS A 123 -12.05 0.74 16.00
N PRO A 124 -12.80 0.81 17.11
CA PRO A 124 -13.08 2.08 17.76
C PRO A 124 -11.77 2.81 18.14
N GLY A 125 -11.86 4.11 18.34
CA GLY A 125 -10.72 4.89 18.83
C GLY A 125 -10.32 4.40 20.22
N ALA A 126 -9.01 4.36 20.50
CA ALA A 126 -8.50 4.28 21.85
C ALA A 126 -8.68 5.62 22.57
#